data_AF-A0A6J1H9M4-F1
#
_entry.id   AF-A0A6J1H9M4-F1
#
_cell.length_a   1.000
_cell.length_b   1.000
_cell.length_c   1.000
_cell.angle_alpha   90.00
_cell.angle_beta   90.00
_cell.angle_gamma   90.00
#
_symmetry.space_group_name_H-M   'P 1'
#
loop_
_entity.id
_entity.type
_entity.pdbx_description
1 polymer ?
#
loop_
_entity_poly.entity_id
_entity_poly.type
_entity_poly.pdbx_seq_one_letter_code
_entity_poly.pdbx_strand_id
1 'polypeptide(L)'
;MGSTRSSFLASLLFIGALLHAAAAVDHRVGGDFGWNLPPTPTFFSEWATNTTFSVGDTLRFNSSANQTHNYAMPESQAEFDGCVKPGIFFENVIFVTFDRPGRKYFICNVGNHCNLGMKFAVDVLPSPGMPPNSALKIGAVPTLFMITTILPNLLFFI
;
A
#
# COMPACT_ATOMS: atom_id res chain seq x y z
N MET A 1 -20.15 -32.60 -33.85
CA MET A 1 -19.27 -32.66 -32.65
C MET A 1 -18.25 -31.50 -32.61
N GLY A 2 -18.68 -30.24 -32.80
CA GLY A 2 -17.76 -29.08 -32.89
C GLY A 2 -17.97 -27.96 -31.86
N SER A 3 -19.05 -28.01 -31.07
CA SER A 3 -19.44 -26.89 -30.19
C SER A 3 -18.68 -26.88 -28.85
N THR A 4 -18.40 -28.05 -28.26
CA THR A 4 -17.75 -28.15 -26.95
C THR A 4 -16.32 -27.63 -26.93
N ARG A 5 -15.50 -27.93 -27.95
CA ARG A 5 -14.09 -27.51 -28.01
C ARG A 5 -13.92 -25.99 -28.13
N SER A 6 -14.83 -25.32 -28.84
CA SER A 6 -14.83 -23.85 -28.97
C SER A 6 -15.21 -23.16 -27.65
N SER A 7 -16.15 -23.73 -26.90
CA SER A 7 -16.60 -23.18 -25.61
C SER A 7 -15.56 -23.33 -24.50
N PHE A 8 -14.79 -24.41 -24.47
CA PHE A 8 -13.71 -24.59 -23.48
C PHE A 8 -12.53 -23.62 -23.72
N LEU A 9 -12.19 -23.35 -24.98
CA LEU A 9 -11.14 -22.39 -25.34
C LEU A 9 -11.56 -20.95 -25.01
N ALA A 10 -12.82 -20.59 -25.25
CA ALA A 10 -13.37 -19.29 -24.85
C ALA A 10 -13.40 -19.10 -23.32
N SER A 11 -13.67 -20.18 -22.57
CA SER A 11 -13.70 -20.14 -21.10
C SER A 11 -12.30 -20.04 -20.46
N LEU A 12 -11.29 -20.72 -21.02
CA LEU A 12 -9.89 -20.60 -20.57
C LEU A 12 -9.28 -19.22 -20.86
N LEU A 13 -9.67 -18.58 -21.98
CA LEU A 13 -9.29 -17.20 -22.30
C LEU A 13 -9.90 -16.16 -21.34
N PHE A 14 -11.06 -16.45 -20.74
CA PHE A 14 -11.71 -15.57 -19.77
C PHE A 14 -11.09 -15.66 -18.36
N ILE A 15 -10.54 -16.84 -17.99
CA ILE A 15 -9.90 -17.05 -16.67
C ILE A 15 -8.46 -16.50 -16.63
N GLY A 16 -7.75 -16.50 -17.76
CA GLY A 16 -6.38 -15.95 -17.85
C GLY A 16 -6.28 -14.42 -17.72
N ALA A 17 -7.39 -13.69 -17.84
CA ALA A 17 -7.42 -12.22 -17.85
C ALA A 17 -7.41 -11.56 -16.45
N LEU A 18 -7.53 -12.33 -15.37
CA LEU A 18 -7.70 -11.78 -14.01
C LEU A 18 -6.44 -11.81 -13.14
N LEU A 19 -5.30 -12.30 -13.66
CA LEU A 19 -4.03 -12.23 -12.94
C LEU A 19 -3.29 -10.93 -13.28
N HIS A 20 -3.81 -9.80 -12.80
CA HIS A 20 -3.02 -8.57 -12.75
C HIS A 20 -2.05 -8.67 -11.56
N ALA A 21 -0.79 -8.99 -11.83
CA ALA A 21 0.27 -8.75 -10.87
C ALA A 21 0.38 -7.24 -10.67
N ALA A 22 -0.06 -6.73 -9.51
CA ALA A 22 0.15 -5.34 -9.14
C ALA A 22 1.66 -5.12 -8.97
N ALA A 23 2.26 -4.34 -9.87
CA ALA A 23 3.65 -3.94 -9.74
C ALA A 23 3.76 -2.83 -8.68
N ALA A 24 4.84 -2.86 -7.88
CA ALA A 24 5.15 -1.78 -6.96
C ALA A 24 5.34 -0.46 -7.70
N VAL A 25 4.68 0.60 -7.23
CA VAL A 25 4.71 1.94 -7.82
C VAL A 25 5.60 2.87 -7.01
N ASP A 26 6.36 3.71 -7.70
CA ASP A 26 7.10 4.84 -7.09
C ASP A 26 6.28 6.12 -7.22
N HIS A 27 5.84 6.65 -6.08
CA HIS A 27 5.02 7.84 -5.96
C HIS A 27 5.89 9.03 -5.59
N ARG A 28 6.03 9.99 -6.52
CA ARG A 28 6.70 11.25 -6.21
C ARG A 28 5.77 12.17 -5.42
N VAL A 29 6.14 12.44 -4.16
CA VAL A 29 5.34 13.26 -3.25
C VAL A 29 5.15 14.66 -3.81
N GLY A 30 3.89 15.09 -3.98
CA GLY A 30 3.56 16.39 -4.59
C GLY A 30 3.77 16.48 -6.09
N GLY A 31 4.11 15.40 -6.80
CA GLY A 31 4.33 15.41 -8.25
C GLY A 31 5.47 16.35 -8.66
N ASP A 32 5.26 17.20 -9.66
CA ASP A 32 6.24 18.21 -10.14
C ASP A 32 6.59 19.26 -9.10
N PHE A 33 5.72 19.48 -8.12
CA PHE A 33 5.98 20.42 -7.03
C PHE A 33 7.02 19.91 -6.01
N GLY A 34 7.05 18.59 -5.78
CA GLY A 34 7.95 17.98 -4.80
C GLY A 34 7.59 18.24 -3.34
N TRP A 35 8.50 17.88 -2.42
CA TRP A 35 8.36 18.07 -0.98
C TRP A 35 8.90 19.43 -0.56
N ASN A 36 8.09 20.47 -0.78
CA ASN A 36 8.40 21.86 -0.45
C ASN A 36 7.23 22.54 0.28
N LEU A 37 7.43 23.75 0.80
CA LEU A 37 6.35 24.54 1.41
C LEU A 37 5.21 24.80 0.41
N PRO A 38 3.99 24.28 0.65
CA PRO A 38 2.94 24.30 -0.35
C PRO A 38 2.28 25.67 -0.49
N PRO A 39 1.63 25.96 -1.64
CA PRO A 39 0.88 27.20 -1.83
C PRO A 39 -0.40 27.25 -0.98
N THR A 40 -0.95 26.09 -0.60
CA THR A 40 -2.12 25.96 0.28
C THR A 40 -1.88 24.88 1.33
N PRO A 41 -2.49 25.00 2.53
CA PRO A 41 -2.34 23.98 3.57
C PRO A 41 -2.85 22.59 3.18
N THR A 42 -3.74 22.49 2.19
CA THR A 42 -4.38 21.24 1.75
C THR A 42 -3.66 20.53 0.60
N PHE A 43 -2.65 21.16 -0.01
CA PHE A 43 -1.98 20.67 -1.22
C PHE A 43 -1.55 19.20 -1.14
N PHE A 44 -0.82 18.80 -0.08
CA PHE A 44 -0.34 17.43 0.05
C PHE A 44 -1.45 16.44 0.43
N SER A 45 -2.46 16.88 1.19
CA SER A 45 -3.63 16.03 1.46
C SER A 45 -4.43 15.74 0.19
N GLU A 46 -4.59 16.73 -0.70
CA GLU A 46 -5.28 16.56 -1.99
C GLU A 46 -4.51 15.62 -2.91
N TRP A 47 -3.18 15.79 -3.00
CA TRP A 47 -2.30 14.87 -3.72
C TRP A 47 -2.44 13.44 -3.20
N ALA A 48 -2.44 13.25 -1.88
CA ALA A 48 -2.57 11.94 -1.26
C ALA A 48 -3.95 11.30 -1.55
N THR A 49 -5.05 12.07 -1.47
CA THR A 49 -6.40 11.54 -1.73
C THR A 49 -6.63 11.12 -3.18
N ASN A 50 -5.88 11.69 -4.13
CA ASN A 50 -5.96 11.35 -5.55
C ASN A 50 -5.05 10.16 -5.95
N THR A 51 -4.42 9.51 -4.98
CA THR A 51 -3.45 8.44 -5.20
C THR A 51 -3.86 7.19 -4.42
N THR A 52 -3.76 6.01 -5.04
CA THR A 52 -3.93 4.73 -4.34
C THR A 52 -2.56 4.18 -3.96
N PHE A 53 -2.42 3.79 -2.70
CA PHE A 53 -1.17 3.24 -2.17
C PHE A 53 -1.37 1.79 -1.75
N SER A 54 -0.44 0.92 -2.13
CA SER A 54 -0.44 -0.49 -1.74
C SER A 54 0.88 -0.89 -1.10
N VAL A 55 0.87 -1.99 -0.35
CA VAL A 55 2.10 -2.63 0.13
C VAL A 55 3.02 -2.93 -1.08
N GLY A 56 4.29 -2.58 -0.95
CA GLY A 56 5.30 -2.65 -2.01
C GLY A 56 5.58 -1.31 -2.67
N ASP A 57 4.62 -0.38 -2.67
CA ASP A 57 4.83 0.96 -3.22
C ASP A 57 5.88 1.74 -2.42
N THR A 58 6.49 2.72 -3.08
CA THR A 58 7.49 3.60 -2.47
C THR A 58 7.07 5.05 -2.61
N LEU A 59 7.16 5.84 -1.53
CA LEU A 59 7.13 7.29 -1.60
C LEU A 59 8.54 7.84 -1.82
N ARG A 60 8.67 8.72 -2.80
CA ARG A 60 9.90 9.46 -3.06
C ARG A 60 9.70 10.93 -2.69
N PHE A 61 10.41 11.36 -1.65
CA PHE A 61 10.49 12.76 -1.24
C PHE A 61 11.65 13.40 -1.98
N ASN A 62 11.40 14.53 -2.63
CA ASN A 62 12.43 15.31 -3.31
C ASN A 62 12.21 16.79 -2.97
N SER A 63 13.18 17.39 -2.30
CA SER A 63 13.15 18.79 -1.90
C SER A 63 14.10 19.61 -2.76
N SER A 64 13.76 20.88 -2.96
CA SER A 64 14.63 21.80 -3.72
C SER A 64 15.97 21.99 -3.00
N ALA A 65 17.09 21.99 -3.73
CA ALA A 65 18.45 22.01 -3.15
C ALA A 65 18.74 23.17 -2.17
N ASN A 66 17.99 24.27 -2.26
CA ASN A 66 18.14 25.46 -1.41
C ASN A 66 17.11 25.54 -0.27
N GLN A 67 16.28 24.52 -0.08
CA GLN A 67 15.27 24.49 0.98
C GLN A 67 15.58 23.39 1.99
N THR A 68 15.59 23.76 3.27
CA THR A 68 15.76 22.80 4.36
C THR A 68 14.42 22.21 4.73
N HIS A 69 14.17 21.00 4.24
CA HIS A 69 13.03 20.19 4.64
C HIS A 69 13.55 18.91 5.29
N ASN A 70 12.77 18.45 6.25
CA ASN A 70 12.99 17.15 6.86
C ASN A 70 11.78 16.27 6.62
N TYR A 71 11.94 15.03 7.05
CA TYR A 71 10.91 14.02 7.01
C TYR A 71 10.79 13.36 8.38
N ALA A 72 9.57 13.20 8.84
CA ALA A 72 9.25 12.41 10.02
C ALA A 72 7.92 11.67 9.85
N MET A 73 7.80 10.51 10.51
CA MET A 73 6.62 9.65 10.49
C MET A 73 5.96 9.58 11.87
N PRO A 74 4.97 10.43 12.16
CA PRO A 74 4.10 10.26 13.33
C PRO A 74 3.54 8.83 13.41
N GLU A 75 3.51 8.27 14.63
CA GLU A 75 2.92 6.95 14.89
C GLU A 75 1.43 7.05 15.23
N SER A 76 0.96 8.24 15.60
CA SER A 76 -0.43 8.49 15.95
C SER A 76 -0.99 9.73 15.27
N GLN A 77 -2.32 9.79 15.19
CA GLN A 77 -3.01 10.98 14.70
C GLN A 77 -2.74 12.20 15.60
N ALA A 78 -2.64 12.02 16.92
CA ALA A 78 -2.35 13.13 17.84
C ALA A 78 -0.95 13.73 17.59
N GLU A 79 0.04 12.89 17.32
CA GLU A 79 1.38 13.32 16.93
C GLU A 79 1.37 14.06 15.58
N PHE A 80 0.61 13.55 14.61
CA PHE A 80 0.44 14.19 13.31
C PHE A 80 -0.25 15.55 13.42
N ASP A 81 -1.37 15.63 14.16
CA ASP A 81 -2.15 16.85 14.38
C ASP A 81 -1.36 17.89 15.19
N GLY A 82 -0.61 17.45 16.19
CA GLY A 82 0.29 18.28 16.97
C GLY A 82 1.61 18.63 16.28
N CYS A 83 1.89 18.07 15.10
CA CYS A 83 3.15 18.26 14.38
C CYS A 83 4.39 17.87 15.21
N VAL A 84 4.33 16.75 15.93
CA VAL A 84 5.41 16.28 16.82
C VAL A 84 5.85 14.86 16.47
N LYS A 85 7.16 14.65 16.24
CA LYS A 85 7.75 13.30 16.15
C LYS A 85 9.27 13.33 16.42
N PRO A 86 9.80 12.50 17.36
CA PRO A 86 11.23 12.23 17.44
C PRO A 86 11.70 11.27 16.34
N GLY A 87 12.91 11.48 15.81
CA GLY A 87 13.49 10.65 14.73
C GLY A 87 13.36 11.31 13.35
N ILE A 88 14.03 12.45 13.19
CA ILE A 88 13.99 13.30 12.00
C ILE A 88 15.07 12.86 11.00
N PHE A 89 14.72 12.77 9.72
CA PHE A 89 15.68 12.57 8.63
C PHE A 89 15.87 13.87 7.83
N PHE A 90 17.13 14.25 7.61
CA PHE A 90 17.54 15.40 6.80
C PHE A 90 18.33 14.91 5.58
N GLU A 91 17.62 14.58 4.51
CA GLU A 91 18.24 14.26 3.23
C GLU A 91 17.44 14.93 2.11
N ASN A 92 18.13 15.33 1.03
CA ASN A 92 17.50 15.98 -0.12
C ASN A 92 16.53 15.05 -0.86
N VAL A 93 16.78 13.74 -0.79
CA VAL A 93 15.93 12.70 -1.35
C VAL A 93 15.80 11.57 -0.35
N ILE A 94 14.56 11.18 -0.03
CA ILE A 94 14.25 10.09 0.90
C ILE A 94 13.26 9.14 0.22
N PHE A 95 13.47 7.84 0.39
CA PHE A 95 12.59 6.78 -0.12
C PHE A 95 11.94 6.03 1.04
N VAL A 96 10.63 5.81 0.95
CA VAL A 96 9.84 5.13 2.00
C VAL A 96 9.00 4.05 1.34
N THR A 97 9.39 2.79 1.54
CA THR A 97 8.65 1.65 1.02
C THR A 97 7.59 1.19 2.03
N PHE A 98 6.38 0.94 1.55
CA PHE A 98 5.30 0.41 2.37
C PHE A 98 5.44 -1.11 2.52
N ASP A 99 5.76 -1.57 3.72
CA ASP A 99 5.91 -2.99 4.03
C ASP A 99 4.63 -3.64 4.58
N ARG A 100 3.67 -2.81 5.05
CA ARG A 100 2.45 -3.25 5.72
C ARG A 100 1.28 -2.32 5.42
N PRO A 101 0.04 -2.87 5.37
CA PRO A 101 -1.15 -2.06 5.21
C PRO A 101 -1.42 -1.19 6.44
N GLY A 102 -2.29 -0.21 6.26
CA GLY A 102 -2.78 0.68 7.32
C GLY A 102 -2.43 2.14 7.09
N ARG A 103 -2.93 3.00 7.99
CA ARG A 103 -2.72 4.44 7.91
C ARG A 103 -1.29 4.82 8.28
N LYS A 104 -0.68 5.68 7.47
CA LYS A 104 0.66 6.24 7.68
C LYS A 104 0.59 7.75 7.64
N TYR A 105 1.40 8.41 8.46
CA TYR A 105 1.44 9.86 8.60
C TYR A 105 2.84 10.37 8.25
N PHE A 106 2.88 11.56 7.63
CA PHE A 106 4.14 12.19 7.22
C PHE A 106 4.08 13.68 7.48
N ILE A 107 5.17 14.24 8.02
CA ILE A 107 5.29 15.67 8.31
C ILE A 107 6.69 16.19 7.97
N CYS A 108 6.78 17.50 7.73
CA CYS A 108 8.02 18.26 7.86
C CYS A 108 7.97 19.09 9.14
N ASN A 109 8.83 18.78 10.11
CA ASN A 109 8.93 19.47 11.39
C ASN A 109 10.06 20.51 11.43
N VAL A 110 10.44 21.09 10.29
CA VAL A 110 11.35 22.25 10.25
C VAL A 110 10.53 23.51 10.53
N GLY A 111 10.84 24.22 11.61
CA GLY A 111 10.13 25.44 11.99
C GLY A 111 8.62 25.21 12.08
N ASN A 112 7.84 25.98 11.32
CA ASN A 112 6.37 25.87 11.28
C ASN A 112 5.84 25.14 10.02
N HIS A 113 6.68 24.43 9.26
CA HIS A 113 6.32 23.87 7.96
C HIS A 113 5.12 22.92 8.01
N CYS A 114 5.04 22.07 9.05
CA CYS A 114 3.93 21.14 9.23
C CYS A 114 2.58 21.86 9.32
N ASN A 115 2.49 22.91 10.14
CA ASN A 115 1.26 23.70 10.28
C ASN A 115 0.95 24.56 9.04
N LEU A 116 1.97 24.87 8.23
CA LEU A 116 1.80 25.50 6.92
C LEU A 116 1.40 24.52 5.81
N GLY A 117 1.19 23.25 6.15
CA GLY A 117 0.64 22.26 5.23
C GLY A 117 1.63 21.23 4.71
N MET A 118 2.91 21.24 5.12
CA MET A 118 3.84 20.14 4.81
C MET A 118 3.56 18.91 5.68
N LYS A 119 2.37 18.34 5.50
CA LYS A 119 1.89 17.14 6.17
C LYS A 119 0.84 16.44 5.32
N PHE A 120 0.80 15.12 5.38
CA PHE A 120 -0.28 14.33 4.79
C PHE A 120 -0.35 12.96 5.45
N ALA A 121 -1.48 12.28 5.23
CA ALA A 121 -1.69 10.90 5.64
C ALA A 121 -2.11 10.08 4.42
N VAL A 122 -1.79 8.80 4.42
CA VAL A 122 -2.20 7.85 3.38
C VAL A 122 -2.76 6.58 4.02
N ASP A 123 -3.67 5.90 3.32
CA ASP A 123 -4.13 4.56 3.67
C ASP A 123 -3.50 3.54 2.72
N VAL A 124 -2.65 2.68 3.27
CA VAL A 124 -1.96 1.65 2.50
C VAL A 124 -2.82 0.39 2.44
N LEU A 125 -3.14 -0.05 1.24
CA LEU A 125 -3.90 -1.27 0.98
C LEU A 125 -3.00 -2.51 0.99
N PRO A 126 -3.52 -3.70 1.36
CA PRO A 126 -2.80 -4.97 1.18
C PRO A 126 -2.53 -5.25 -0.30
N SER A 127 -1.38 -5.85 -0.61
CA SER A 127 -1.08 -6.33 -1.96
C SER A 127 -1.64 -7.74 -2.19
N PRO A 128 -2.19 -8.05 -3.39
CA PRO A 128 -2.58 -9.41 -3.77
C PRO A 128 -1.41 -10.39 -3.58
N GLY A 129 -1.67 -11.51 -2.89
CA GLY A 129 -0.65 -12.53 -2.57
C GLY A 129 -0.02 -12.40 -1.18
N MET A 130 -0.33 -11.35 -0.41
CA MET A 130 0.06 -11.28 1.00
C MET A 130 -0.82 -12.23 1.84
N PRO A 131 -0.24 -13.12 2.68
CA PRO A 131 -1.03 -14.01 3.52
C PRO A 131 -1.90 -13.20 4.49
N PRO A 132 -3.14 -13.65 4.83
CA PRO A 132 -4.12 -12.87 5.60
C PRO A 132 -3.69 -12.43 7.01
N ASN A 133 -2.53 -12.88 7.51
CA ASN A 133 -2.20 -12.81 8.94
C ASN A 133 -1.26 -11.67 9.35
N SER A 134 -0.92 -10.73 8.47
CA SER A 134 -0.09 -9.58 8.89
C SER A 134 -0.88 -8.47 9.62
N ALA A 135 -2.21 -8.55 9.73
CA ALA A 135 -3.02 -7.46 10.29
C ALA A 135 -4.06 -7.83 11.38
N LEU A 136 -4.23 -9.09 11.81
CA LEU A 136 -5.18 -9.41 12.89
C LEU A 136 -4.61 -10.48 13.86
N LYS A 137 -4.08 -10.03 15.00
CA LYS A 137 -3.99 -10.88 16.20
C LYS A 137 -5.38 -10.92 16.84
N ILE A 138 -6.24 -11.83 16.39
CA ILE A 138 -7.43 -12.24 17.16
C ILE A 138 -7.25 -13.73 17.46
N GLY A 139 -7.33 -14.06 18.74
CA GLY A 139 -6.94 -15.35 19.31
C GLY A 139 -7.55 -16.54 18.56
N ALA A 140 -6.70 -17.52 18.26
CA ALA A 140 -7.10 -18.80 17.70
C ALA A 140 -7.99 -19.54 18.70
N VAL A 141 -9.25 -19.79 18.31
CA VAL A 141 -10.10 -20.82 18.91
C VAL A 141 -10.10 -22.03 17.96
N PRO A 142 -10.00 -23.27 18.45
CA PRO A 142 -9.65 -24.43 17.63
C PRO A 142 -10.88 -25.12 17.01
N THR A 143 -10.59 -26.16 16.22
CA THR A 143 -11.49 -27.20 15.65
C THR A 143 -12.29 -26.80 14.41
N LEU A 144 -12.54 -27.66 13.41
CA LEU A 144 -12.60 -29.13 13.39
C LEU A 144 -12.37 -29.66 11.95
N PHE A 145 -11.90 -30.89 11.89
CA PHE A 145 -11.89 -31.80 10.73
C PHE A 145 -13.03 -31.60 9.72
N MET A 146 -12.70 -31.66 8.42
CA MET A 146 -13.62 -32.17 7.41
C MET A 146 -12.94 -33.20 6.52
N ILE A 147 -13.55 -34.37 6.54
CA ILE A 147 -13.25 -35.63 5.85
C ILE A 147 -13.48 -35.47 4.35
N THR A 148 -12.61 -36.06 3.51
CA THR A 148 -13.02 -36.46 2.15
C THR A 148 -12.74 -37.96 1.97
N THR A 149 -13.81 -38.73 1.96
CA THR A 149 -13.83 -40.14 1.56
C THR A 149 -14.19 -40.26 0.08
N ILE A 150 -13.87 -41.44 -0.46
CA ILE A 150 -14.42 -42.12 -1.65
C ILE A 150 -13.63 -41.95 -2.96
N LEU A 151 -12.82 -42.96 -3.27
CA LEU A 151 -12.70 -43.51 -4.63
C LEU A 151 -13.37 -44.89 -4.63
N PRO A 152 -14.33 -45.20 -5.52
CA PRO A 152 -14.81 -46.55 -5.69
C PRO A 152 -13.85 -47.34 -6.58
N ASN A 153 -13.58 -48.54 -6.11
CA ASN A 153 -12.77 -49.56 -6.74
C ASN A 153 -13.59 -50.27 -7.82
N LEU A 154 -13.09 -50.36 -9.05
CA LEU A 154 -13.51 -51.36 -10.02
C LEU A 154 -12.47 -51.42 -11.14
N LEU A 155 -11.77 -52.56 -11.26
CA LEU A 155 -11.80 -53.39 -12.46
C LEU A 155 -11.11 -54.73 -12.14
N PHE A 156 -11.95 -55.74 -11.91
CA PHE A 156 -11.68 -57.13 -12.23
C PHE A 156 -11.26 -57.24 -13.71
N PHE A 157 -10.14 -57.89 -14.00
CA PHE A 157 -9.96 -58.66 -15.23
C PHE A 157 -9.19 -59.93 -14.88
N ILE A 158 -9.96 -61.02 -14.85
CA ILE A 158 -9.70 -62.42 -15.29
C ILE A 158 -8.25 -62.89 -15.19
#